data_AF-S8EDP9-F1
#
_entry.id   AF-S8EDP9-F1
#
_cell.length_a   1.000
_cell.length_b   1.000
_cell.length_c   1.000
_cell.angle_alpha   90.00
_cell.angle_beta   90.00
_cell.angle_gamma   90.00
#
_symmetry.space_group_name_H-M   'P 1'
#
loop_
_entity.id
_entity.type
_entity.pdbx_description
1 polymer ?
#
loop_
_entity_poly.entity_id
_entity_poly.type
_entity_poly.pdbx_seq_one_letter_code
_entity_poly.pdbx_strand_id
1 'polypeptide(L)'
;EKYEDFVNVHGVLLAGSGLPVELHRKLFEKLGAENFDGGSYFQVEPVEEGGLRRLILSADSLGKDSDVFLVDHAWTFRLSDAYKQLKDIPGLVERMASLMSVDTDDEDDAVELLSVEDIVEEEFNNGDGIHSVRWLEIEDREIDDAALVSLDLPTKFPHLLALSLRGNKLRSSESVLKVVNRFKSIKALWLNHNPIVDNRDNLLENAILESCPELEIYNSRFTSKYSTWALGFCGGLYDMDNPGGGSLAGDDQLQGITSLDLSNRCIHSLIINQAFSPSIFPVLSYLNLRGNPLDENSTEQLVKHLRGFINLSDLEV
;
A
#
# COMPACT_ATOMS: atom_id res chain seq x y z
N GLU A 1 -34.01 7.97 17.12
CA GLU A 1 -34.23 6.94 16.08
C GLU A 1 -34.81 5.70 16.73
N LYS A 2 -35.53 4.82 16.01
CA LYS A 2 -36.03 3.55 16.55
C LYS A 2 -35.18 2.39 16.02
N TYR A 3 -35.06 1.33 16.81
CA TYR A 3 -34.26 0.16 16.45
C TYR A 3 -34.70 -0.47 15.12
N GLU A 4 -36.00 -0.54 14.86
CA GLU A 4 -36.53 -1.12 13.62
C GLU A 4 -36.09 -0.32 12.38
N ASP A 5 -36.07 1.01 12.49
CA ASP A 5 -35.63 1.89 11.40
C ASP A 5 -34.12 1.71 11.14
N PHE A 6 -33.32 1.62 12.21
CA PHE A 6 -31.88 1.35 12.11
C PHE A 6 -31.58 0.04 11.37
N VAL A 7 -32.25 -1.06 11.73
CA VAL A 7 -32.04 -2.36 11.07
C VAL A 7 -32.49 -2.31 9.61
N ASN A 8 -33.59 -1.63 9.30
CA ASN A 8 -34.08 -1.50 7.93
C ASN A 8 -33.11 -0.69 7.05
N VAL A 9 -32.53 0.38 7.57
CA VAL A 9 -31.60 1.25 6.83
C VAL A 9 -30.22 0.60 6.69
N HIS A 10 -29.72 -0.03 7.75
CA HIS A 10 -28.35 -0.54 7.82
C HIS A 10 -28.22 -2.06 7.62
N GLY A 11 -29.31 -2.77 7.33
CA GLY A 11 -29.32 -4.24 7.28
C GLY A 11 -28.28 -4.86 6.35
N VAL A 12 -28.01 -4.24 5.20
CA VAL A 12 -26.94 -4.69 4.27
C VAL A 12 -25.56 -4.57 4.91
N LEU A 13 -25.28 -3.47 5.62
CA LEU A 13 -24.01 -3.25 6.30
C LEU A 13 -23.83 -4.19 7.49
N LEU A 14 -24.89 -4.40 8.28
CA LEU A 14 -24.88 -5.32 9.42
C LEU A 14 -24.68 -6.78 8.97
N ALA A 15 -25.28 -7.18 7.86
CA ALA A 15 -25.05 -8.50 7.27
C ALA A 15 -23.63 -8.63 6.71
N GLY A 16 -23.15 -7.59 6.01
CA GLY A 16 -21.80 -7.54 5.44
C GLY A 16 -20.69 -7.50 6.49
N SER A 17 -20.95 -6.98 7.70
CA SER A 17 -19.95 -6.92 8.78
C SER A 17 -19.78 -8.24 9.53
N GLY A 18 -20.61 -9.25 9.26
CA GLY A 18 -20.61 -10.52 10.00
C GLY A 18 -21.02 -10.40 11.47
N LEU A 19 -21.63 -9.28 11.89
CA LEU A 19 -22.02 -9.06 13.28
C LEU A 19 -23.25 -9.93 13.63
N PRO A 20 -23.18 -10.77 14.70
CA PRO A 20 -24.33 -11.57 15.14
C PRO A 20 -25.58 -10.73 15.39
N VAL A 21 -26.74 -11.25 14.99
CA VAL A 21 -28.02 -10.53 15.04
C VAL A 21 -28.39 -10.14 16.48
N GLU A 22 -28.07 -10.99 17.46
CA GLU A 22 -28.24 -10.70 18.88
C GLU A 22 -27.51 -9.43 19.36
N LEU A 23 -26.43 -9.03 18.69
CA LEU A 23 -25.66 -7.83 19.04
C LEU A 23 -26.13 -6.56 18.36
N HIS A 24 -27.02 -6.63 17.36
CA HIS A 24 -27.48 -5.45 16.60
C HIS A 24 -28.15 -4.41 17.51
N ARG A 25 -28.93 -4.86 18.50
CA ARG A 25 -29.58 -3.96 19.46
C ARG A 25 -28.57 -3.26 20.36
N LYS A 26 -27.58 -4.01 20.86
CA LYS A 26 -26.50 -3.44 21.67
C LYS A 26 -25.69 -2.43 20.87
N LEU A 27 -25.39 -2.73 19.60
CA LEU A 27 -24.73 -1.79 18.69
C LEU A 27 -25.55 -0.51 18.51
N PHE A 28 -26.84 -0.63 18.24
CA PHE A 28 -27.75 0.53 18.11
C PHE A 28 -27.75 1.41 19.36
N GLU A 29 -27.84 0.79 20.55
CA GLU A 29 -27.80 1.51 21.82
C GLU A 29 -26.45 2.22 22.04
N LYS A 30 -25.34 1.53 21.77
CA LYS A 30 -24.00 2.12 21.91
C LYS A 30 -23.75 3.25 20.91
N LEU A 31 -24.18 3.10 19.65
CA LEU A 31 -24.06 4.15 18.63
C LEU A 31 -24.90 5.37 19.01
N GLY A 32 -26.15 5.16 19.43
CA GLY A 32 -27.04 6.25 19.83
C GLY A 32 -26.59 6.99 21.09
N ALA A 33 -25.84 6.32 21.97
CA ALA A 33 -25.28 6.90 23.19
C ALA A 33 -23.80 7.31 23.06
N GLU A 34 -23.17 7.09 21.90
CA GLU A 34 -21.72 7.25 21.70
C GLU A 34 -20.88 6.57 22.81
N ASN A 35 -21.27 5.34 23.18
CA ASN A 35 -20.66 4.63 24.30
C ASN A 35 -19.40 3.85 23.87
N PHE A 36 -18.22 4.43 24.11
CA PHE A 36 -16.90 3.83 23.86
C PHE A 36 -16.36 3.12 25.11
N ASP A 37 -16.86 1.92 25.37
CA ASP A 37 -16.57 1.15 26.60
C ASP A 37 -15.46 0.10 26.45
N GLY A 38 -14.77 0.06 25.31
CA GLY A 38 -13.67 -0.89 25.06
C GLY A 38 -12.58 -0.87 26.13
N GLY A 39 -12.25 0.32 26.67
CA GLY A 39 -11.25 0.46 27.75
C GLY A 39 -11.63 -0.19 29.08
N SER A 40 -12.90 -0.61 29.26
CA SER A 40 -13.32 -1.40 30.43
C SER A 40 -13.00 -2.90 30.30
N TYR A 41 -12.66 -3.34 29.08
CA TYR A 41 -12.40 -4.74 28.76
C TYR A 41 -10.97 -4.97 28.29
N PHE A 42 -10.37 -3.97 27.66
CA PHE A 42 -9.05 -4.08 27.06
C PHE A 42 -8.12 -2.99 27.57
N GLN A 43 -6.84 -3.35 27.67
CA GLN A 43 -5.76 -2.43 28.00
C GLN A 43 -4.62 -2.61 27.00
N VAL A 44 -3.93 -1.52 26.70
CA VAL A 44 -2.73 -1.53 25.85
C VAL A 44 -1.52 -1.44 26.76
N GLU A 45 -0.60 -2.39 26.66
CA GLU A 45 0.64 -2.44 27.44
C GLU A 45 1.87 -2.38 26.54
N PRO A 46 2.94 -1.66 26.94
CA PRO A 46 4.22 -1.71 26.23
C PRO A 46 4.87 -3.08 26.40
N VAL A 47 5.52 -3.57 25.34
CA VAL A 47 6.39 -4.74 25.37
C VAL A 47 7.82 -4.26 25.62
N GLU A 48 8.54 -4.89 26.57
CA GLU A 48 9.85 -4.42 27.05
C GLU A 48 10.95 -4.35 25.96
N GLU A 49 10.76 -5.00 24.81
CA GLU A 49 11.67 -4.94 23.67
C GLU A 49 10.93 -4.50 22.39
N GLY A 50 11.38 -3.38 21.79
CA GLY A 50 11.12 -3.05 20.38
C GLY A 50 9.92 -2.16 20.06
N GLY A 51 9.48 -1.27 20.96
CA GLY A 51 8.39 -0.31 20.66
C GLY A 51 7.01 -0.94 20.46
N LEU A 52 6.89 -2.27 20.50
CA LEU A 52 5.63 -2.96 20.28
C LEU A 52 4.67 -2.75 21.46
N ARG A 53 3.38 -2.59 21.13
CA ARG A 53 2.30 -2.53 22.13
C ARG A 53 1.41 -3.76 21.98
N ARG A 54 0.99 -4.33 23.10
CA ARG A 54 0.07 -5.46 23.16
C ARG A 54 -1.29 -5.00 23.65
N LEU A 55 -2.34 -5.37 22.94
CA LEU A 55 -3.70 -5.31 23.46
C LEU A 55 -3.97 -6.57 24.32
N ILE A 56 -4.29 -6.37 25.60
CA ILE A 56 -4.65 -7.44 26.53
C ILE A 56 -6.11 -7.32 26.95
N LEU A 57 -6.72 -8.46 27.27
CA LEU A 57 -8.01 -8.49 27.97
C LEU A 57 -7.77 -8.19 29.45
N SER A 58 -8.24 -7.03 29.91
CA SER A 58 -8.15 -6.60 31.32
C SER A 58 -9.38 -6.99 32.14
N ALA A 59 -10.50 -7.36 31.49
CA ALA A 59 -11.68 -7.90 32.16
C ALA A 59 -11.50 -9.38 32.55
N ASP A 60 -12.22 -9.83 33.59
CA ASP A 60 -12.16 -11.21 34.10
C ASP A 60 -12.47 -12.28 33.04
N SER A 61 -13.39 -11.97 32.12
CA SER A 61 -13.74 -12.85 31.01
C SER A 61 -14.43 -12.09 29.89
N LEU A 62 -14.32 -12.59 28.67
CA LEU A 62 -15.08 -12.14 27.51
C LEU A 62 -15.65 -13.36 26.80
N GLY A 63 -16.97 -13.50 26.85
CA GLY A 63 -17.67 -14.62 26.20
C GLY A 63 -17.73 -14.45 24.69
N LYS A 64 -17.84 -15.57 23.97
CA LYS A 64 -18.13 -15.55 22.53
C LYS A 64 -19.43 -14.80 22.26
N ASP A 65 -19.41 -13.90 21.27
CA ASP A 65 -20.57 -13.11 20.82
C ASP A 65 -21.29 -12.35 21.96
N SER A 66 -20.56 -12.02 23.03
CA SER A 66 -21.15 -11.43 24.25
C SER A 66 -21.27 -9.90 24.18
N ASP A 67 -20.45 -9.24 23.37
CA ASP A 67 -20.40 -7.78 23.28
C ASP A 67 -19.97 -7.26 21.90
N VAL A 68 -20.17 -5.96 21.69
CA VAL A 68 -19.76 -5.20 20.50
C VAL A 68 -19.14 -3.88 20.97
N PHE A 69 -17.94 -3.57 20.52
CA PHE A 69 -17.20 -2.39 20.96
C PHE A 69 -17.10 -1.36 19.84
N LEU A 70 -17.39 -0.11 20.17
CA LEU A 70 -17.17 1.00 19.25
C LEU A 70 -15.70 1.41 19.28
N VAL A 71 -15.11 1.59 18.11
CA VAL A 71 -13.75 2.09 17.93
C VAL A 71 -13.83 3.30 17.03
N ASP A 72 -13.35 4.43 17.52
CA ASP A 72 -13.27 5.65 16.72
C ASP A 72 -12.02 5.62 15.83
N HIS A 73 -12.07 6.35 14.72
CA HIS A 73 -10.89 6.55 13.89
C HIS A 73 -9.94 7.51 14.60
N ALA A 74 -8.73 7.06 14.93
CA ALA A 74 -7.72 7.89 15.60
C ALA A 74 -7.36 9.16 14.82
N TRP A 75 -7.62 9.19 13.50
CA TRP A 75 -7.23 10.30 12.63
C TRP A 75 -8.07 10.44 11.35
N THR A 76 -7.96 9.51 10.39
CA THR A 76 -8.73 9.57 9.13
C THR A 76 -9.02 8.17 8.59
N PHE A 77 -10.18 8.02 7.95
CA PHE A 77 -10.56 6.82 7.20
C PHE A 77 -10.24 6.95 5.69
N ARG A 78 -9.79 8.13 5.24
CA ARG A 78 -9.43 8.42 3.84
C ARG A 78 -7.93 8.35 3.68
N LEU A 79 -7.42 7.21 3.20
CA LEU A 79 -5.99 7.01 2.99
C LEU A 79 -5.36 8.07 2.06
N SER A 80 -6.12 8.57 1.08
CA SER A 80 -5.70 9.65 0.18
C SER A 80 -5.32 10.93 0.91
N ASP A 81 -5.99 11.20 2.03
CA ASP A 81 -5.84 12.44 2.77
C ASP A 81 -4.75 12.31 3.83
N ALA A 82 -4.36 11.08 4.17
CA ALA A 82 -3.45 10.77 5.27
C ALA A 82 -2.12 11.52 5.10
N TYR A 83 -1.39 11.29 4.01
CA TYR A 83 -0.09 11.94 3.81
C TYR A 83 -0.17 13.48 3.86
N LYS A 84 -1.18 14.07 3.21
CA LYS A 84 -1.38 15.52 3.23
C LYS A 84 -1.66 16.02 4.63
N GLN A 85 -2.52 15.34 5.38
CA GLN A 85 -2.86 15.73 6.74
C GLN A 85 -1.66 15.64 7.68
N LEU A 86 -0.80 14.60 7.58
CA LEU A 86 0.45 14.53 8.34
C LEU A 86 1.33 15.75 8.08
N LYS A 87 1.44 16.17 6.82
CA LYS A 87 2.24 17.32 6.43
C LYS A 87 1.66 18.66 6.88
N ASP A 88 0.34 18.83 6.74
CA ASP A 88 -0.32 20.13 6.86
C ASP A 88 -0.89 20.40 8.25
N ILE A 89 -1.15 19.38 9.08
CA ILE A 89 -1.72 19.51 10.42
C ILE A 89 -0.60 19.51 11.46
N PRO A 90 -0.34 20.66 12.13
CA PRO A 90 0.71 20.73 13.15
C PRO A 90 0.45 19.78 14.32
N GLY A 91 1.49 19.10 14.81
CA GLY A 91 1.37 18.21 15.97
C GLY A 91 0.71 16.87 15.66
N LEU A 92 0.42 16.56 14.39
CA LEU A 92 -0.21 15.30 14.01
C LEU A 92 0.82 14.19 13.81
N VAL A 93 1.96 14.48 13.17
CA VAL A 93 3.04 13.50 12.96
C VAL A 93 3.54 12.98 14.29
N GLU A 94 3.82 13.89 15.22
CA GLU A 94 4.32 13.58 16.56
C GLU A 94 3.31 12.74 17.35
N ARG A 95 2.02 13.06 17.22
CA ARG A 95 0.94 12.29 17.85
C ARG A 95 0.79 10.90 17.25
N MET A 96 0.84 10.78 15.92
CA MET A 96 0.75 9.49 15.24
C MET A 96 1.97 8.63 15.51
N ALA A 97 3.17 9.21 15.50
CA ALA A 97 4.41 8.55 15.86
C ALA A 97 4.36 8.02 17.30
N SER A 98 3.97 8.87 18.27
CA SER A 98 3.77 8.45 19.66
C SER A 98 2.71 7.36 19.82
N LEU A 99 1.62 7.40 19.05
CA LEU A 99 0.56 6.38 19.09
C LEU A 99 1.05 5.04 18.52
N MET A 100 1.84 5.09 17.44
CA MET A 100 2.37 3.94 16.72
C MET A 100 3.70 3.44 17.29
N SER A 101 4.18 4.04 18.38
CA SER A 101 5.50 3.78 18.97
C SER A 101 6.64 3.89 17.97
N VAL A 102 6.56 4.88 17.09
CA VAL A 102 7.70 5.30 16.26
C VAL A 102 8.50 6.25 17.14
N ASP A 103 9.72 5.85 17.48
CA ASP A 103 10.62 6.69 18.28
C ASP A 103 10.95 7.96 17.49
N THR A 104 10.56 9.10 18.04
CA THR A 104 10.91 10.43 17.51
C THR A 104 12.06 11.06 18.27
N ASP A 105 12.42 10.47 19.43
CA ASP A 105 13.41 10.99 20.38
C ASP A 105 14.84 10.52 20.04
N ASP A 106 15.05 9.86 18.89
CA ASP A 106 16.36 9.77 18.24
C ASP A 106 16.77 11.15 17.66
N GLU A 107 16.62 12.21 18.45
CA GLU A 107 17.23 13.52 18.19
C GLU A 107 18.67 13.59 18.70
N ASP A 108 19.09 12.67 19.59
CA ASP A 108 20.48 12.56 20.09
C ASP A 108 21.36 11.61 19.27
N ASP A 109 20.74 10.73 18.47
CA ASP A 109 21.33 10.29 17.21
C ASP A 109 20.74 11.19 16.14
N ALA A 110 21.28 12.40 16.01
CA ALA A 110 21.38 12.99 14.68
C ALA A 110 22.15 11.97 13.82
N VAL A 111 21.44 10.96 13.32
CA VAL A 111 21.75 10.32 12.05
C VAL A 111 21.89 11.55 11.16
N GLU A 112 23.13 11.95 10.88
CA GLU A 112 23.39 12.93 9.83
C GLU A 112 22.44 12.50 8.73
N LEU A 113 21.43 13.32 8.42
CA LEU A 113 20.50 13.03 7.35
C LEU A 113 21.41 12.91 6.15
N LEU A 114 21.79 11.66 5.84
CA LEU A 114 22.84 11.39 4.88
C LEU A 114 22.39 12.12 3.64
N SER A 115 23.32 12.90 3.07
CA SER A 115 22.98 13.60 1.86
C SER A 115 22.49 12.57 0.86
N VAL A 116 21.62 12.97 -0.07
CA VAL A 116 21.10 12.01 -1.05
C VAL A 116 22.25 11.41 -1.86
N GLU A 117 23.30 12.19 -2.06
CA GLU A 117 24.56 11.74 -2.61
C GLU A 117 25.19 10.62 -1.77
N ASP A 118 25.29 10.77 -0.44
CA ASP A 118 25.85 9.75 0.45
C ASP A 118 25.02 8.47 0.46
N ILE A 119 23.68 8.58 0.51
CA ILE A 119 22.77 7.42 0.44
C ILE A 119 23.00 6.65 -0.87
N VAL A 120 23.02 7.39 -1.99
CA VAL A 120 23.23 6.78 -3.30
C VAL A 120 24.61 6.16 -3.42
N GLU A 121 25.65 6.76 -2.85
CA GLU A 121 26.99 6.18 -2.82
C GLU A 121 27.06 4.95 -1.91
N GLU A 122 26.43 4.96 -0.75
CA GLU A 122 26.39 3.83 0.17
C GLU A 122 25.68 2.62 -0.47
N GLU A 123 24.49 2.84 -1.03
CA GLU A 123 23.75 1.81 -1.79
C GLU A 123 24.55 1.29 -2.98
N PHE A 124 25.26 2.18 -3.68
CA PHE A 124 26.12 1.78 -4.79
C PHE A 124 27.30 0.92 -4.35
N ASN A 125 27.94 1.25 -3.22
CA ASN A 125 29.09 0.53 -2.69
C ASN A 125 28.71 -0.79 -2.00
N ASN A 126 27.51 -0.87 -1.40
CA ASN A 126 26.98 -2.08 -0.78
C ASN A 126 26.52 -3.13 -1.82
N GLY A 127 26.30 -2.72 -3.07
CA GLY A 127 25.98 -3.61 -4.18
C GLY A 127 27.17 -4.47 -4.61
N ASP A 128 27.30 -5.69 -4.08
CA ASP A 128 28.22 -6.69 -4.62
C ASP A 128 27.80 -7.01 -6.06
N GLY A 129 28.67 -6.86 -7.06
CA GLY A 129 28.32 -6.75 -8.51
C GLY A 129 27.41 -7.81 -9.16
N ILE A 130 27.00 -8.88 -8.47
CA ILE A 130 25.96 -9.85 -8.86
C ILE A 130 24.55 -9.44 -8.36
N HIS A 131 24.48 -8.63 -7.30
CA HIS A 131 23.31 -8.05 -6.64
C HIS A 131 23.38 -6.52 -6.64
N SER A 132 23.54 -5.92 -7.83
CA SER A 132 23.31 -4.48 -7.99
C SER A 132 21.94 -4.11 -7.41
N VAL A 133 21.87 -3.07 -6.59
CA VAL A 133 20.65 -2.56 -5.96
C VAL A 133 19.53 -2.47 -6.99
N ARG A 134 18.40 -3.14 -6.70
CA ARG A 134 17.24 -3.25 -7.60
C ARG A 134 16.03 -2.46 -7.11
N TRP A 135 16.09 -1.95 -5.89
CA TRP A 135 15.06 -1.12 -5.29
C TRP A 135 15.73 0.06 -4.62
N LEU A 136 15.33 1.28 -4.97
CA LEU A 136 15.89 2.49 -4.39
C LEU A 136 14.78 3.44 -3.96
N GLU A 137 14.85 3.90 -2.72
CA GLU A 137 13.91 4.84 -2.13
C GLU A 137 14.63 6.14 -1.76
N ILE A 138 14.26 7.22 -2.42
CA ILE A 138 14.69 8.57 -2.12
C ILE A 138 13.43 9.36 -1.84
N GLU A 139 12.80 9.12 -0.69
CA GLU A 139 11.54 9.74 -0.29
C GLU A 139 11.76 10.93 0.65
N ASP A 140 10.97 12.00 0.48
CA ASP A 140 10.92 13.17 1.37
C ASP A 140 12.31 13.83 1.63
N ARG A 141 13.25 13.72 0.68
CA ARG A 141 14.62 14.27 0.77
C ARG A 141 14.80 15.65 0.16
N GLU A 142 13.69 16.30 -0.18
CA GLU A 142 13.66 17.63 -0.78
C GLU A 142 14.44 17.79 -2.10
N ILE A 143 14.75 16.71 -2.82
CA ILE A 143 15.53 16.81 -4.07
C ILE A 143 14.74 17.58 -5.13
N ASP A 144 15.45 18.45 -5.84
CA ASP A 144 14.92 19.16 -6.99
C ASP A 144 15.31 18.48 -8.32
N ASP A 145 14.88 19.07 -9.43
CA ASP A 145 15.13 18.54 -10.76
C ASP A 145 16.62 18.49 -11.14
N ALA A 146 17.45 19.39 -10.58
CA ALA A 146 18.88 19.43 -10.85
C ALA A 146 19.62 18.35 -10.07
N ALA A 147 19.28 18.19 -8.79
CA ALA A 147 19.80 17.13 -7.91
C ALA A 147 19.49 15.74 -8.49
N LEU A 148 18.25 15.50 -8.93
CA LEU A 148 17.87 14.22 -9.54
C LEU A 148 18.77 13.87 -10.75
N VAL A 149 19.07 14.86 -11.59
CA VAL A 149 19.93 14.65 -12.77
C VAL A 149 21.39 14.43 -12.39
N SER A 150 21.90 15.10 -11.33
CA SER A 150 23.30 14.95 -10.89
C SER A 150 23.59 13.61 -10.23
N LEU A 151 22.60 12.94 -9.63
CA LEU A 151 22.79 11.63 -9.00
C LEU A 151 23.18 10.51 -9.99
N ASP A 152 22.89 10.70 -11.28
CA ASP A 152 23.18 9.75 -12.37
C ASP A 152 22.78 8.29 -12.05
N LEU A 153 21.61 8.14 -11.41
CA LEU A 153 21.05 6.85 -10.97
C LEU A 153 21.08 5.76 -12.04
N PRO A 154 20.80 6.02 -13.34
CA PRO A 154 20.83 4.97 -14.36
C PRO A 154 22.21 4.40 -14.64
N THR A 155 23.28 5.16 -14.40
CA THR A 155 24.65 4.65 -14.51
C THR A 155 25.03 3.83 -13.29
N LYS A 156 24.64 4.29 -12.09
CA LYS A 156 24.95 3.62 -10.81
C LYS A 156 24.14 2.33 -10.62
N PHE A 157 22.86 2.35 -10.99
CA PHE A 157 21.91 1.25 -10.80
C PHE A 157 21.26 0.83 -12.13
N PRO A 158 22.02 0.25 -13.07
CA PRO A 158 21.50 -0.09 -14.40
C PRO A 158 20.41 -1.18 -14.39
N HIS A 159 20.31 -1.97 -13.30
CA HIS A 159 19.36 -3.06 -13.12
C HIS A 159 18.22 -2.74 -12.16
N LEU A 160 17.99 -1.45 -11.87
CA LEU A 160 16.93 -0.98 -10.99
C LEU A 160 15.55 -1.43 -11.51
N LEU A 161 14.79 -2.11 -10.65
CA LEU A 161 13.41 -2.54 -10.90
C LEU A 161 12.41 -1.56 -10.29
N ALA A 162 12.73 -0.97 -9.15
CA ALA A 162 11.81 -0.10 -8.41
C ALA A 162 12.53 1.18 -7.97
N LEU A 163 11.91 2.33 -8.24
CA LEU A 163 12.41 3.64 -7.83
C LEU A 163 11.28 4.44 -7.19
N SER A 164 11.42 4.77 -5.91
CA SER A 164 10.56 5.75 -5.26
C SER A 164 11.26 7.09 -5.12
N LEU A 165 10.65 8.14 -5.65
CA LEU A 165 11.03 9.53 -5.51
C LEU A 165 9.90 10.34 -4.85
N ARG A 166 9.07 9.68 -4.03
CA ARG A 166 7.87 10.26 -3.42
C ARG A 166 8.22 11.46 -2.52
N GLY A 167 7.38 12.48 -2.54
CA GLY A 167 7.48 13.60 -1.59
C GLY A 167 8.63 14.60 -1.81
N ASN A 168 9.27 14.59 -2.97
CA ASN A 168 10.35 15.51 -3.31
C ASN A 168 9.86 16.81 -3.98
N LYS A 169 10.79 17.64 -4.48
CA LYS A 169 10.53 18.96 -5.08
C LYS A 169 10.62 18.95 -6.62
N LEU A 170 10.35 17.80 -7.25
CA LEU A 170 10.43 17.64 -8.71
C LEU A 170 9.31 18.42 -9.43
N ARG A 171 9.66 19.18 -10.47
CA ARG A 171 8.74 20.05 -11.23
C ARG A 171 8.82 19.84 -12.74
N SER A 172 9.94 19.34 -13.24
CA SER A 172 10.25 19.28 -14.67
C SER A 172 10.06 17.89 -15.24
N SER A 173 9.08 17.72 -16.13
CA SER A 173 8.89 16.49 -16.91
C SER A 173 10.12 16.14 -17.74
N GLU A 174 10.82 17.14 -18.29
CA GLU A 174 12.04 16.91 -19.06
C GLU A 174 13.15 16.29 -18.21
N SER A 175 13.36 16.79 -16.99
CA SER A 175 14.40 16.31 -16.09
C SER A 175 14.12 14.88 -15.63
N VAL A 176 12.88 14.59 -15.24
CA VAL A 176 12.46 13.24 -14.85
C VAL A 176 12.61 12.26 -16.02
N LEU A 177 12.10 12.61 -17.21
CA LEU A 177 12.20 11.75 -18.39
C LEU A 177 13.66 11.51 -18.81
N LYS A 178 14.54 12.51 -18.68
CA LYS A 178 15.98 12.38 -18.98
C LYS A 178 16.67 11.31 -18.13
N VAL A 179 16.23 11.13 -16.89
CA VAL A 179 16.75 10.08 -16.00
C VAL A 179 16.04 8.76 -16.28
N VAL A 180 14.70 8.78 -16.28
CA VAL A 180 13.86 7.58 -16.32
C VAL A 180 14.00 6.81 -17.66
N ASN A 181 14.17 7.50 -18.79
CA ASN A 181 14.31 6.85 -20.11
C ASN A 181 15.58 5.99 -20.28
N ARG A 182 16.55 6.15 -19.35
CA ARG A 182 17.81 5.42 -19.36
C ARG A 182 17.69 4.06 -18.68
N PHE A 183 16.70 3.89 -17.78
CA PHE A 183 16.43 2.58 -17.17
C PHE A 183 15.77 1.65 -18.19
N LYS A 184 16.25 0.40 -18.25
CA LYS A 184 15.75 -0.62 -19.20
C LYS A 184 14.82 -1.63 -18.57
N SER A 185 14.89 -1.81 -17.26
CA SER A 185 14.17 -2.87 -16.53
C SER A 185 13.27 -2.35 -15.41
N ILE A 186 13.02 -1.03 -15.37
CA ILE A 186 12.19 -0.43 -14.32
C ILE A 186 10.75 -0.93 -14.44
N LYS A 187 10.26 -1.54 -13.36
CA LYS A 187 8.91 -2.09 -13.17
C LYS A 187 8.03 -1.19 -12.31
N ALA A 188 8.60 -0.45 -11.37
CA ALA A 188 7.85 0.47 -10.52
C ALA A 188 8.51 1.85 -10.44
N LEU A 189 7.68 2.89 -10.53
CA LEU A 189 8.08 4.28 -10.34
C LEU A 189 7.02 5.02 -9.52
N TRP A 190 7.46 5.62 -8.40
CA TRP A 190 6.61 6.47 -7.58
C TRP A 190 7.13 7.91 -7.58
N LEU A 191 6.33 8.82 -8.14
CA LEU A 191 6.52 10.26 -8.14
C LEU A 191 5.47 10.98 -7.28
N ASN A 192 4.61 10.23 -6.58
CA ASN A 192 3.54 10.76 -5.74
C ASN A 192 4.02 11.92 -4.86
N HIS A 193 3.15 12.91 -4.64
CA HIS A 193 3.44 14.08 -3.80
C HIS A 193 4.64 14.94 -4.25
N ASN A 194 5.01 14.87 -5.53
CA ASN A 194 5.87 15.87 -6.16
C ASN A 194 5.01 16.90 -6.92
N PRO A 195 5.42 18.19 -6.97
CA PRO A 195 4.71 19.22 -7.73
C PRO A 195 4.44 18.86 -9.20
N ILE A 196 5.31 18.04 -9.81
CA ILE A 196 5.17 17.57 -11.19
C ILE A 196 3.90 16.72 -11.42
N VAL A 197 3.41 16.02 -10.39
CA VAL A 197 2.24 15.13 -10.46
C VAL A 197 0.92 15.90 -10.26
N ASP A 198 0.96 17.11 -9.70
CA ASP A 198 -0.23 17.96 -9.50
C ASP A 198 -0.79 18.52 -10.82
N ASN A 199 -0.02 18.39 -11.92
CA ASN A 199 -0.46 18.86 -13.23
C ASN A 199 -1.56 17.95 -13.78
N ARG A 200 -2.71 18.53 -14.12
CA ARG A 200 -3.93 17.76 -14.47
C ARG A 200 -3.89 17.11 -15.85
N ASP A 201 -2.90 17.44 -16.66
CA ASP A 201 -2.75 16.88 -17.99
C ASP A 201 -1.95 15.57 -17.88
N ASN A 202 -2.54 14.46 -18.34
CA ASN A 202 -1.90 13.12 -18.35
C ASN A 202 -0.67 13.01 -19.29
N LEU A 203 -0.12 14.13 -19.73
CA LEU A 203 1.03 14.20 -20.64
C LEU A 203 2.28 13.56 -20.04
N LEU A 204 2.55 13.80 -18.76
CA LEU A 204 3.69 13.18 -18.08
C LEU A 204 3.54 11.66 -17.99
N GLU A 205 2.37 11.20 -17.54
CA GLU A 205 2.07 9.77 -17.41
C GLU A 205 2.25 9.06 -18.75
N ASN A 206 1.67 9.59 -19.82
CA ASN A 206 1.82 9.03 -21.17
C ASN A 206 3.30 8.98 -21.61
N ALA A 207 4.06 10.06 -21.40
CA ALA A 207 5.47 10.11 -21.76
C ALA A 207 6.33 9.09 -20.98
N ILE A 208 6.02 8.87 -19.70
CA ILE A 208 6.68 7.86 -18.86
C ILE A 208 6.34 6.45 -19.37
N LEU A 209 5.07 6.15 -19.64
CA LEU A 209 4.62 4.85 -20.13
C LEU A 209 5.20 4.50 -21.51
N GLU A 210 5.43 5.50 -22.36
CA GLU A 210 6.13 5.36 -23.63
C GLU A 210 7.64 5.13 -23.43
N SER A 211 8.25 5.78 -22.45
CA SER A 211 9.69 5.71 -22.18
C SER A 211 10.11 4.42 -21.45
N CYS A 212 9.23 3.85 -20.63
CA CYS A 212 9.49 2.68 -19.79
C CYS A 212 8.59 1.51 -20.21
N PRO A 213 9.03 0.67 -21.15
CA PRO A 213 8.16 -0.36 -21.73
C PRO A 213 7.80 -1.49 -20.76
N GLU A 214 8.59 -1.72 -19.71
CA GLU A 214 8.39 -2.76 -18.69
C GLU A 214 7.71 -2.23 -17.41
N LEU A 215 7.30 -0.96 -17.39
CA LEU A 215 6.71 -0.35 -16.21
C LEU A 215 5.34 -0.98 -15.91
N GLU A 216 5.22 -1.58 -14.75
CA GLU A 216 4.01 -2.26 -14.26
C GLU A 216 3.25 -1.41 -13.24
N ILE A 217 3.96 -0.61 -12.44
CA ILE A 217 3.39 0.27 -11.42
C ILE A 217 3.89 1.70 -11.64
N TYR A 218 2.95 2.63 -11.77
CA TYR A 218 3.21 4.07 -11.79
C TYR A 218 2.33 4.76 -10.77
N ASN A 219 2.93 5.47 -9.79
CA ASN A 219 2.18 6.19 -8.76
C ASN A 219 1.13 5.31 -8.05
N SER A 220 1.52 4.07 -7.72
CA SER A 220 0.66 3.07 -7.07
C SER A 220 -0.55 2.60 -7.90
N ARG A 221 -0.61 2.96 -9.18
CA ARG A 221 -1.58 2.45 -10.17
C ARG A 221 -0.90 1.43 -11.07
N PHE A 222 -1.63 0.40 -11.46
CA PHE A 222 -1.17 -0.59 -12.42
C PHE A 222 -1.26 0.00 -13.83
N THR A 223 -0.22 -0.24 -14.62
CA THR A 223 -0.24 0.06 -16.05
C THR A 223 -0.94 -1.07 -16.80
N SER A 224 -1.27 -0.87 -18.08
CA SER A 224 -1.80 -1.95 -18.93
C SER A 224 -0.81 -3.10 -19.19
N LYS A 225 0.40 -3.03 -18.63
CA LYS A 225 1.47 -4.01 -18.80
C LYS A 225 1.83 -4.73 -17.50
N TYR A 226 1.07 -4.51 -16.42
CA TYR A 226 1.32 -5.18 -15.16
C TYR A 226 1.35 -6.70 -15.32
N SER A 227 2.21 -7.35 -14.54
CA SER A 227 2.46 -8.79 -14.58
C SER A 227 2.38 -9.40 -13.18
N THR A 228 2.89 -10.62 -13.05
CA THR A 228 3.02 -11.30 -11.76
C THR A 228 3.90 -10.53 -10.77
N TRP A 229 4.81 -9.68 -11.24
CA TRP A 229 5.63 -8.84 -10.37
C TRP A 229 4.78 -7.81 -9.59
N ALA A 230 3.94 -7.03 -10.27
CA ALA A 230 3.07 -6.06 -9.59
C ALA A 230 2.06 -6.73 -8.62
N LEU A 231 1.59 -7.93 -8.97
CA LEU A 231 0.73 -8.72 -8.10
C LEU A 231 1.50 -9.26 -6.88
N GLY A 232 2.74 -9.72 -7.06
CA GLY A 232 3.61 -10.14 -5.96
C GLY A 232 3.94 -8.99 -5.01
N PHE A 233 4.14 -7.77 -5.53
CA PHE A 233 4.26 -6.57 -4.70
C PHE A 233 3.01 -6.35 -3.83
N CYS A 234 1.80 -6.40 -4.41
CA CYS A 234 0.56 -6.25 -3.64
C CYS A 234 0.29 -7.43 -2.69
N GLY A 235 0.88 -8.60 -2.95
CA GLY A 235 0.83 -9.77 -2.08
C GLY A 235 1.90 -9.78 -0.98
N GLY A 236 2.73 -8.74 -0.88
CA GLY A 236 3.82 -8.65 0.10
C GLY A 236 4.99 -9.60 -0.15
N LEU A 237 5.12 -10.13 -1.37
CA LEU A 237 6.23 -11.00 -1.76
C LEU A 237 7.47 -10.20 -2.19
N TYR A 238 7.24 -9.06 -2.85
CA TYR A 238 8.32 -8.21 -3.36
C TYR A 238 8.34 -6.87 -2.63
N ASP A 239 9.54 -6.51 -2.15
CA ASP A 239 9.85 -5.29 -1.41
C ASP A 239 11.33 -4.92 -1.61
N MET A 240 11.86 -3.99 -0.80
CA MET A 240 13.26 -3.56 -0.88
C MET A 240 14.25 -4.71 -0.62
N ASP A 241 13.94 -5.63 0.29
CA ASP A 241 14.80 -6.76 0.66
C ASP A 241 14.71 -7.91 -0.35
N ASN A 242 13.54 -8.07 -0.98
CA ASN A 242 13.29 -9.04 -2.04
C ASN A 242 12.67 -8.36 -3.28
N PRO A 243 13.44 -7.59 -4.06
CA PRO A 243 12.92 -6.84 -5.20
C PRO A 243 12.49 -7.72 -6.39
N GLY A 244 12.76 -9.02 -6.33
CA GLY A 244 12.43 -9.98 -7.39
C GLY A 244 13.33 -9.89 -8.62
N GLY A 245 12.93 -10.59 -9.69
CA GLY A 245 13.63 -10.58 -10.98
C GLY A 245 14.94 -11.38 -11.05
N GLY A 246 15.18 -12.28 -10.09
CA GLY A 246 16.24 -13.30 -10.18
C GLY A 246 15.78 -14.53 -10.96
N SER A 247 16.71 -15.22 -11.65
CA SER A 247 16.44 -16.43 -12.46
C SER A 247 15.84 -17.62 -11.67
N LEU A 248 15.74 -17.51 -10.35
CA LEU A 248 15.22 -18.54 -9.44
C LEU A 248 13.83 -18.19 -8.86
N ALA A 249 13.34 -16.96 -9.05
CA ALA A 249 12.04 -16.53 -8.56
C ALA A 249 10.99 -16.72 -9.66
N GLY A 250 10.64 -17.97 -9.94
CA GLY A 250 9.51 -18.32 -10.80
C GLY A 250 8.18 -18.10 -10.09
N ASP A 251 7.10 -18.22 -10.87
CA ASP A 251 5.69 -18.13 -10.42
C ASP A 251 5.37 -19.03 -9.20
N ASP A 252 6.23 -19.99 -8.87
CA ASP A 252 6.14 -20.85 -7.69
C ASP A 252 6.08 -20.08 -6.36
N GLN A 253 6.73 -18.91 -6.24
CA GLN A 253 6.67 -18.12 -5.00
C GLN A 253 5.30 -17.46 -4.76
N LEU A 254 4.58 -17.14 -5.83
CA LEU A 254 3.25 -16.54 -5.75
C LEU A 254 2.19 -17.56 -5.30
N GLN A 255 2.49 -18.86 -5.42
CA GLN A 255 1.57 -19.91 -5.04
C GLN A 255 1.25 -19.95 -3.55
N GLY A 256 2.05 -19.29 -2.70
CA GLY A 256 1.83 -19.18 -1.26
C GLY A 256 0.93 -18.00 -0.84
N ILE A 257 0.58 -17.10 -1.76
CA ILE A 257 -0.20 -15.90 -1.42
C ILE A 257 -1.67 -16.27 -1.18
N THR A 258 -2.16 -15.98 0.03
CA THR A 258 -3.54 -16.23 0.46
C THR A 258 -4.42 -14.99 0.42
N SER A 259 -3.82 -13.79 0.48
CA SER A 259 -4.54 -12.51 0.53
C SER A 259 -3.93 -11.54 -0.47
N LEU A 260 -4.76 -10.91 -1.29
CA LEU A 260 -4.33 -9.94 -2.28
C LEU A 260 -5.22 -8.69 -2.26
N ASP A 261 -4.64 -7.55 -1.88
CA ASP A 261 -5.32 -6.26 -1.96
C ASP A 261 -4.92 -5.51 -3.22
N LEU A 262 -5.84 -5.49 -4.20
CA LEU A 262 -5.70 -4.76 -5.46
C LEU A 262 -6.60 -3.52 -5.50
N SER A 263 -7.06 -3.02 -4.36
CA SER A 263 -7.95 -1.86 -4.34
C SER A 263 -7.28 -0.60 -4.88
N ASN A 264 -8.06 0.21 -5.60
CA ASN A 264 -7.64 1.51 -6.14
C ASN A 264 -6.36 1.44 -7.00
N ARG A 265 -6.12 0.31 -7.67
CA ARG A 265 -4.95 0.11 -8.56
C ARG A 265 -5.22 0.56 -9.99
N CYS A 266 -6.39 1.08 -10.32
CA CYS A 266 -6.79 1.46 -11.68
C CYS A 266 -6.73 0.29 -12.68
N ILE A 267 -7.11 -0.91 -12.23
CA ILE A 267 -7.14 -2.10 -13.07
C ILE A 267 -8.35 -2.04 -14.00
N HIS A 268 -8.08 -2.01 -15.31
CA HIS A 268 -9.11 -2.06 -16.35
C HIS A 268 -9.45 -3.51 -16.75
N SER A 269 -8.45 -4.41 -16.72
CA SER A 269 -8.59 -5.83 -17.05
C SER A 269 -7.81 -6.70 -16.07
N LEU A 270 -8.48 -7.65 -15.41
CA LEU A 270 -7.86 -8.65 -14.54
C LEU A 270 -7.32 -9.86 -15.30
N ILE A 271 -7.83 -10.10 -16.51
CA ILE A 271 -7.48 -11.26 -17.34
C ILE A 271 -6.33 -10.92 -18.31
N ILE A 272 -5.62 -9.82 -18.06
CA ILE A 272 -4.52 -9.37 -18.91
C ILE A 272 -3.29 -10.27 -18.74
N ASN A 273 -2.68 -10.67 -19.86
CA ASN A 273 -1.45 -11.46 -19.92
C ASN A 273 -1.42 -12.75 -19.08
N GLN A 274 -2.58 -13.27 -18.66
CA GLN A 274 -2.72 -14.42 -17.75
C GLN A 274 -2.01 -14.26 -16.38
N ALA A 275 -1.58 -13.04 -16.02
CA ALA A 275 -0.79 -12.78 -14.82
C ALA A 275 -1.57 -13.04 -13.52
N PHE A 276 -2.87 -12.76 -13.52
CA PHE A 276 -3.76 -13.13 -12.42
C PHE A 276 -4.58 -14.36 -12.81
N SER A 277 -4.20 -15.55 -12.31
CA SER A 277 -4.87 -16.80 -12.64
C SER A 277 -4.85 -17.80 -11.47
N PRO A 278 -5.80 -18.77 -11.44
CA PRO A 278 -5.82 -19.79 -10.39
C PRO A 278 -4.59 -20.69 -10.36
N SER A 279 -3.86 -20.81 -11.46
CA SER A 279 -2.59 -21.56 -11.50
C SER A 279 -1.45 -20.83 -10.81
N ILE A 280 -1.47 -19.49 -10.81
CA ILE A 280 -0.45 -18.66 -10.17
C ILE A 280 -0.79 -18.44 -8.69
N PHE A 281 -2.08 -18.28 -8.37
CA PHE A 281 -2.56 -18.11 -6.99
C PHE A 281 -3.55 -19.23 -6.58
N PRO A 282 -3.11 -20.49 -6.50
CA PRO A 282 -3.96 -21.63 -6.21
C PRO A 282 -4.60 -21.60 -4.80
N VAL A 283 -3.98 -20.91 -3.84
CA VAL A 283 -4.43 -20.86 -2.43
C VAL A 283 -5.05 -19.52 -2.04
N LEU A 284 -5.33 -18.63 -3.00
CA LEU A 284 -5.90 -17.31 -2.73
C LEU A 284 -7.29 -17.46 -2.08
N SER A 285 -7.43 -16.93 -0.86
CA SER A 285 -8.68 -16.94 -0.09
C SER A 285 -9.33 -15.57 0.03
N TYR A 286 -8.56 -14.48 -0.03
CA TYR A 286 -9.05 -13.11 0.04
C TYR A 286 -8.60 -12.29 -1.18
N LEU A 287 -9.54 -11.55 -1.78
CA LEU A 287 -9.27 -10.62 -2.88
C LEU A 287 -10.04 -9.31 -2.70
N ASN A 288 -9.33 -8.17 -2.74
CA ASN A 288 -9.95 -6.85 -2.77
C ASN A 288 -9.75 -6.18 -4.14
N LEU A 289 -10.85 -5.86 -4.83
CA LEU A 289 -10.88 -5.20 -6.13
C LEU A 289 -11.55 -3.83 -6.08
N ARG A 290 -11.91 -3.31 -4.91
CA ARG A 290 -12.65 -2.05 -4.77
C ARG A 290 -11.93 -0.88 -5.44
N GLY A 291 -12.70 0.01 -6.06
CA GLY A 291 -12.17 1.24 -6.65
C GLY A 291 -11.40 1.06 -7.96
N ASN A 292 -11.50 -0.10 -8.61
CA ASN A 292 -10.96 -0.32 -9.95
C ASN A 292 -12.05 -0.15 -11.03
N PRO A 293 -11.69 0.37 -12.23
CA PRO A 293 -12.64 0.50 -13.35
C PRO A 293 -13.23 -0.83 -13.85
N LEU A 294 -12.38 -1.85 -14.04
CA LEU A 294 -12.75 -3.19 -14.53
C LEU A 294 -13.65 -3.18 -15.78
N ASP A 295 -13.46 -2.21 -16.68
CA ASP A 295 -14.31 -1.91 -17.82
C ASP A 295 -13.91 -2.63 -19.12
N GLU A 296 -12.74 -3.29 -19.16
CA GLU A 296 -12.26 -4.05 -20.31
C GLU A 296 -12.66 -5.54 -20.27
N ASN A 297 -13.05 -6.07 -19.11
CA ASN A 297 -13.57 -7.43 -18.98
C ASN A 297 -15.09 -7.42 -18.92
N SER A 298 -15.76 -8.27 -19.71
CA SER A 298 -17.19 -8.47 -19.49
C SER A 298 -17.43 -9.11 -18.12
N THR A 299 -18.55 -8.75 -17.48
CA THR A 299 -18.93 -9.33 -16.17
C THR A 299 -18.98 -10.86 -16.22
N GLU A 300 -19.43 -11.45 -17.33
CA GLU A 300 -19.48 -12.91 -17.49
C GLU A 300 -18.07 -13.53 -17.52
N GLN A 301 -17.12 -12.91 -18.23
CA GLN A 301 -15.73 -13.35 -18.25
C GLN A 301 -15.10 -13.24 -16.86
N LEU A 302 -15.32 -12.13 -16.16
CA LEU A 302 -14.75 -11.92 -14.83
C LEU A 302 -15.30 -12.94 -13.82
N VAL A 303 -16.62 -13.15 -13.80
CA VAL A 303 -17.26 -14.16 -12.93
C VAL A 303 -16.75 -15.56 -13.26
N LYS A 304 -16.63 -15.91 -14.54
CA LYS A 304 -16.10 -17.20 -14.96
C LYS A 304 -14.65 -17.38 -14.52
N HIS A 305 -13.84 -16.34 -14.61
CA HIS A 305 -12.43 -16.35 -14.19
C HIS A 305 -12.29 -16.50 -12.68
N LEU A 306 -13.03 -15.70 -11.90
CA LEU A 306 -13.03 -15.75 -10.43
C LEU A 306 -13.52 -17.09 -9.88
N ARG A 307 -14.47 -17.76 -10.55
CA ARG A 307 -14.89 -19.14 -10.20
C ARG A 307 -13.78 -20.17 -10.30
N GLY A 308 -12.67 -19.87 -10.99
CA GLY A 308 -11.51 -20.74 -11.04
C GLY A 308 -10.72 -20.78 -9.73
N PHE A 309 -10.84 -19.76 -8.88
CA PHE A 309 -10.14 -19.69 -7.58
C PHE A 309 -10.93 -20.45 -6.52
N ILE A 310 -10.65 -21.75 -6.40
CA ILE A 310 -11.43 -22.67 -5.54
C ILE A 310 -11.38 -22.36 -4.04
N ASN A 311 -10.34 -21.64 -3.60
CA ASN A 311 -10.13 -21.28 -2.19
C ASN A 311 -10.64 -19.88 -1.84
N LEU A 312 -11.11 -19.11 -2.83
CA LEU A 312 -11.56 -17.73 -2.63
C LEU A 312 -12.85 -17.72 -1.78
N SER A 313 -12.72 -17.32 -0.52
CA SER A 313 -13.82 -17.19 0.44
C SER A 313 -14.34 -15.77 0.56
N ASP A 314 -13.45 -14.78 0.39
CA ASP A 314 -13.72 -13.38 0.66
C ASP A 314 -13.34 -12.53 -0.57
N LEU A 315 -14.34 -11.80 -1.09
CA LEU A 315 -14.19 -10.96 -2.27
C LEU A 315 -14.82 -9.60 -2.02
N GLU A 316 -14.02 -8.55 -2.15
CA GLU A 316 -14.50 -7.17 -2.15
C GLU A 316 -14.46 -6.60 -3.58
N VAL A 317 -15.57 -6.03 -4.06
CA VAL A 317 -15.70 -5.40 -5.38
C VAL A 317 -16.44 -4.08 -5.27
#